data_AF-A0A5N5JLZ4-F1
#
_entry.id   AF-A0A5N5JLZ4-F1
#
_cell.length_a   1.000
_cell.length_b   1.000
_cell.length_c   1.000
_cell.angle_alpha   90.00
_cell.angle_beta   90.00
_cell.angle_gamma   90.00
#
_symmetry.space_group_name_H-M   'P 1'
#
loop_
_entity.id
_entity.type
_entity.pdbx_description
1 polymer ?
#
loop_
_entity_poly.entity_id
_entity_poly.type
_entity_poly.pdbx_seq_one_letter_code
_entity_poly.pdbx_strand_id
1 'polypeptide(L)'
;MASVQAAAILTSSVVTKNGITTAFFPPGFSSASAAACKRDFCARSLASGARATLTFDPPPPATKQKKNTVDPSSPDFLPLPSFEQCFPKSTKEHREVKHEESGHVLKVPFRRVHLSGDEPSFDNYDTSGPQNISPRVGLPKLRKEWVDRREKLGAPRYTQMYYAKQGIITEEMLYCAAREKLDPEFVRSEVARGRAIIPSNKKHLELEPMIVGRKFLVKVNANIGNSAVASSIEEEVYKVQWATMWGADTVMDLSTGRHIHETREWILRNSAVPVGTVPIYQALEKVNGIAENLNWEIFRDTLIEQAEQGVDYFTIHAGVLLRYIPLTAKRMTGIVSRGGSIHAKWCLTYHKENFAYEHWDDILDICNQYDVALSIGDGLRPGSIYDANDTAQFAELLTQGELTRRAWEKDV
;
A
#
# COMPACT_ATOMS: atom_id res chain seq x y z
N MET A 1 53.70 15.50 -7.69
CA MET A 1 54.31 14.18 -7.41
C MET A 1 53.19 13.29 -6.90
N ALA A 2 52.49 12.61 -7.81
CA ALA A 2 52.67 11.18 -8.16
C ALA A 2 52.27 10.26 -6.99
N SER A 3 51.40 9.25 -7.12
CA SER A 3 51.00 8.48 -8.30
C SER A 3 49.61 7.85 -8.13
N VAL A 4 48.89 7.80 -9.24
CA VAL A 4 47.73 6.94 -9.52
C VAL A 4 48.23 5.52 -9.79
N GLN A 5 47.57 4.49 -9.26
CA GLN A 5 47.69 3.12 -9.77
C GLN A 5 46.31 2.51 -10.00
N ALA A 6 46.09 2.14 -11.26
CA ALA A 6 44.92 1.47 -11.80
C ALA A 6 44.97 -0.03 -11.50
N ALA A 7 43.81 -0.63 -11.22
CA ALA A 7 43.64 -2.08 -11.19
C ALA A 7 43.11 -2.57 -12.54
N ALA A 8 43.86 -3.50 -13.13
CA ALA A 8 43.66 -4.02 -14.47
C ALA A 8 42.52 -5.05 -14.57
N ILE A 9 41.82 -4.98 -15.69
CA ILE A 9 40.83 -5.92 -16.19
C ILE A 9 41.57 -7.16 -16.71
N LEU A 10 41.20 -8.35 -16.23
CA LEU A 10 41.65 -9.63 -16.78
C LEU A 10 40.61 -10.14 -17.78
N THR A 11 40.91 -9.98 -19.07
CA THR A 11 40.28 -10.67 -20.19
C THR A 11 40.99 -11.99 -20.44
N SER A 12 40.25 -13.12 -20.44
CA SER A 12 40.73 -14.39 -21.01
C SER A 12 40.05 -14.63 -22.36
N SER A 13 40.82 -14.45 -23.43
CA SER A 13 40.48 -14.87 -24.79
C SER A 13 40.87 -16.34 -25.01
N VAL A 14 39.96 -17.16 -25.53
CA VAL A 14 40.30 -18.41 -26.23
C VAL A 14 39.62 -18.38 -27.59
N VAL A 15 40.44 -18.44 -28.64
CA VAL A 15 40.06 -18.63 -30.03
C VAL A 15 40.47 -20.04 -30.43
N THR A 16 39.56 -20.84 -30.99
CA THR A 16 39.92 -21.92 -31.94
C THR A 16 38.80 -22.16 -32.95
N LYS A 17 39.22 -22.40 -34.20
CA LYS A 17 38.47 -22.52 -35.45
C LYS A 17 37.73 -23.85 -35.62
N ASN A 18 36.65 -23.79 -36.42
CA ASN A 18 36.03 -24.78 -37.32
C ASN A 18 36.32 -26.28 -37.15
N GLY A 19 35.23 -27.07 -37.01
CA GLY A 19 35.20 -28.50 -37.30
C GLY A 19 33.77 -29.04 -37.29
N ILE A 20 33.26 -29.45 -38.46
CA ILE A 20 31.98 -30.14 -38.67
C ILE A 20 32.10 -31.58 -38.15
N THR A 21 31.09 -32.08 -37.44
CA THR A 21 30.76 -33.53 -37.43
C THR A 21 29.28 -33.77 -37.13
N THR A 22 28.64 -34.51 -38.02
CA THR A 22 27.27 -35.02 -38.00
C THR A 22 27.13 -36.33 -37.23
N ALA A 23 25.99 -36.43 -36.51
CA ALA A 23 25.09 -37.57 -36.21
C ALA A 23 25.64 -38.95 -35.78
N PHE A 24 25.04 -39.54 -34.73
CA PHE A 24 24.55 -40.93 -34.74
C PHE A 24 23.52 -41.16 -33.59
N PHE A 25 22.31 -41.61 -33.94
CA PHE A 25 21.28 -42.20 -33.06
C PHE A 25 21.32 -43.74 -33.19
N PRO A 26 20.88 -44.48 -32.17
CA PRO A 26 20.02 -45.65 -32.43
C PRO A 26 18.83 -45.81 -31.45
N PRO A 27 17.85 -46.71 -31.72
CA PRO A 27 16.42 -46.38 -31.72
C PRO A 27 15.48 -47.31 -30.89
N GLY A 28 14.17 -46.93 -30.88
CA GLY A 28 13.00 -47.85 -30.80
C GLY A 28 12.41 -48.05 -29.39
N PHE A 29 11.09 -48.15 -29.15
CA PHE A 29 9.90 -48.27 -29.99
C PHE A 29 8.63 -47.80 -29.23
N SER A 30 7.53 -47.70 -29.97
CA SER A 30 6.26 -46.97 -29.75
C SER A 30 5.19 -47.65 -28.87
N SER A 31 4.32 -46.82 -28.29
CA SER A 31 2.85 -46.93 -28.05
C SER A 31 2.19 -48.24 -27.55
N ALA A 32 1.35 -48.15 -26.51
CA ALA A 32 -0.09 -48.50 -26.56
C ALA A 32 -0.77 -48.43 -25.16
N SER A 33 -2.10 -48.39 -25.22
CA SER A 33 -3.13 -48.03 -24.25
C SER A 33 -3.49 -49.04 -23.14
N ALA A 34 -4.09 -48.49 -22.08
CA ALA A 34 -5.26 -48.96 -21.31
C ALA A 34 -5.20 -50.20 -20.38
N ALA A 35 -5.98 -50.04 -19.29
CA ALA A 35 -6.68 -51.02 -18.46
C ALA A 35 -6.03 -51.55 -17.16
N ALA A 36 -6.64 -51.07 -16.06
CA ALA A 36 -6.94 -51.69 -14.78
C ALA A 36 -6.32 -53.05 -14.41
N CYS A 37 -5.73 -53.13 -13.22
CA CYS A 37 -5.83 -54.32 -12.37
C CYS A 37 -5.76 -53.91 -10.89
N LYS A 38 -6.88 -54.13 -10.16
CA LYS A 38 -6.91 -54.17 -8.70
C LYS A 38 -6.08 -55.35 -8.21
N ARG A 39 -5.32 -55.16 -7.13
CA ARG A 39 -4.98 -56.27 -6.24
C ARG A 39 -4.85 -55.75 -4.81
N ASP A 40 -5.83 -56.12 -4.00
CA ASP A 40 -5.84 -55.96 -2.55
C ASP A 40 -4.66 -56.72 -1.94
N PHE A 41 -3.94 -56.06 -1.04
CA PHE A 41 -3.06 -56.73 -0.08
C PHE A 41 -3.41 -56.25 1.32
N CYS A 42 -3.92 -57.19 2.11
CA CYS A 42 -4.20 -57.06 3.52
C CYS A 42 -2.87 -57.06 4.29
N ALA A 43 -2.61 -56.01 5.07
CA ALA A 43 -1.50 -55.96 6.00
C ALA A 43 -2.02 -55.61 7.40
N ARG A 44 -2.00 -56.59 8.30
CA ARG A 44 -1.95 -56.35 9.74
C ARG A 44 -0.50 -56.12 10.12
N SER A 45 -0.18 -54.95 10.65
CA SER A 45 0.95 -54.76 11.55
C SER A 45 0.63 -53.65 12.54
N LEU A 46 0.78 -53.98 13.82
CA LEU A 46 0.65 -53.10 14.96
C LEU A 46 1.82 -52.12 14.98
N ALA A 47 1.53 -50.83 14.98
CA ALA A 47 2.45 -49.79 15.41
C ALA A 47 1.69 -48.76 16.24
N SER A 48 2.01 -48.72 17.53
CA SER A 48 1.57 -47.68 18.47
C SER A 48 2.20 -46.34 18.07
N GLY A 49 1.38 -45.41 17.61
CA GLY A 49 1.76 -44.01 17.42
C GLY A 49 0.73 -43.12 18.10
N ALA A 50 1.20 -42.22 18.96
CA ALA A 50 0.37 -41.25 19.66
C ALA A 50 -0.48 -40.46 18.66
N ARG A 51 -1.80 -40.60 18.78
CA ARG A 51 -2.77 -39.88 17.95
C ARG A 51 -2.96 -38.50 18.60
N ALA A 52 -2.42 -37.46 17.98
CA ALA A 52 -2.80 -36.09 18.32
C ALA A 52 -4.30 -35.93 17.99
N THR A 53 -5.13 -35.86 19.02
CA THR A 53 -6.55 -35.52 18.88
C THR A 53 -6.63 -34.04 18.52
N LEU A 54 -6.75 -33.74 17.23
CA LEU A 54 -7.30 -32.47 16.78
C LEU A 54 -8.78 -32.47 17.17
N THR A 55 -9.09 -31.83 18.30
CA THR A 55 -10.45 -31.42 18.62
C THR A 55 -10.84 -30.36 17.60
N PHE A 56 -11.50 -30.77 16.52
CA PHE A 56 -12.23 -29.84 15.68
C PHE A 56 -13.48 -29.42 16.46
N ASP A 57 -13.52 -28.16 16.89
CA ASP A 57 -14.79 -27.55 17.25
C ASP A 57 -15.76 -27.66 16.06
N PRO A 58 -17.05 -27.96 16.29
CA PRO A 58 -18.03 -27.96 15.22
C PRO A 58 -18.02 -26.58 14.54
N PRO A 59 -18.14 -26.52 13.20
CA PRO A 59 -18.23 -25.25 12.50
C PRO A 59 -19.40 -24.45 13.09
N PRO A 60 -19.24 -23.14 13.32
CA PRO A 60 -20.35 -22.31 13.74
C PRO A 60 -21.51 -22.49 12.74
N PRO A 61 -22.77 -22.42 13.21
CA PRO A 61 -23.93 -22.58 12.34
C PRO A 61 -23.79 -21.62 11.15
N ALA A 62 -24.10 -22.12 9.96
CA ALA A 62 -23.95 -21.41 8.68
C ALA A 62 -24.25 -19.92 8.83
N THR A 63 -23.21 -19.10 8.71
CA THR A 63 -23.33 -17.64 8.73
C THR A 63 -24.40 -17.25 7.73
N LYS A 64 -25.44 -16.56 8.21
CA LYS A 64 -26.46 -15.88 7.40
C LYS A 64 -25.77 -15.28 6.18
N GLN A 65 -26.33 -15.47 4.98
CA GLN A 65 -25.89 -14.81 3.75
C GLN A 65 -25.40 -13.40 4.08
N LYS A 66 -24.12 -13.11 3.80
CA LYS A 66 -23.52 -11.80 4.02
C LYS A 66 -24.41 -10.76 3.33
N LYS A 67 -25.13 -9.98 4.13
CA LYS A 67 -26.06 -8.98 3.60
C LYS A 67 -25.23 -7.81 3.09
N ASN A 68 -25.50 -7.41 1.85
CA ASN A 68 -25.03 -6.12 1.35
C ASN A 68 -25.53 -5.01 2.28
N THR A 69 -24.79 -3.91 2.38
CA THR A 69 -25.23 -2.71 3.10
C THR A 69 -26.59 -2.27 2.57
N VAL A 70 -27.57 -2.12 3.46
CA VAL A 70 -28.95 -1.75 3.09
C VAL A 70 -29.05 -0.25 2.82
N ASP A 71 -28.45 0.56 3.70
CA ASP A 71 -28.40 2.02 3.59
C ASP A 71 -26.94 2.49 3.76
N PRO A 72 -26.26 2.88 2.66
CA PRO A 72 -24.89 3.39 2.71
C PRO A 72 -24.71 4.64 3.57
N SER A 73 -25.79 5.39 3.82
CA SER A 73 -25.76 6.60 4.66
C SER A 73 -25.91 6.29 6.15
N SER A 74 -26.31 5.07 6.51
CA SER A 74 -26.50 4.64 7.91
C SER A 74 -26.17 3.16 8.14
N PRO A 75 -24.91 2.72 7.90
CA PRO A 75 -24.52 1.31 8.04
C PRO A 75 -24.64 0.79 9.47
N ASP A 76 -24.94 -0.49 9.66
CA ASP A 76 -25.10 -1.12 10.98
C ASP A 76 -23.78 -1.68 11.53
N PHE A 77 -22.94 -0.80 12.07
CA PHE A 77 -21.59 -1.15 12.49
C PHE A 77 -21.55 -2.17 13.64
N LEU A 78 -20.68 -3.17 13.48
CA LEU A 78 -20.42 -4.19 14.49
C LEU A 78 -19.41 -3.69 15.53
N PRO A 79 -19.59 -4.00 16.82
CA PRO A 79 -18.60 -3.71 17.83
C PRO A 79 -17.33 -4.57 17.62
N LEU A 80 -16.17 -3.99 17.91
CA LEU A 80 -14.89 -4.71 17.95
C LEU A 80 -14.60 -5.24 19.35
N PRO A 81 -13.77 -6.29 19.46
CA PRO A 81 -13.12 -6.61 20.72
C PRO A 81 -12.37 -5.38 21.25
N SER A 82 -12.43 -5.16 22.57
CA SER A 82 -11.78 -4.00 23.18
C SER A 82 -10.26 -4.10 23.11
N PHE A 83 -9.58 -2.95 23.26
CA PHE A 83 -8.13 -2.90 23.33
C PHE A 83 -7.57 -3.80 24.44
N GLU A 84 -8.22 -3.85 25.61
CA GLU A 84 -7.82 -4.67 26.76
C GLU A 84 -8.02 -6.17 26.50
N GLN A 85 -9.02 -6.54 25.70
CA GLN A 85 -9.23 -7.93 25.26
C GLN A 85 -8.12 -8.36 24.29
N CYS A 86 -7.69 -7.46 23.39
CA CYS A 86 -6.62 -7.74 22.42
C CYS A 86 -5.23 -7.72 23.08
N PHE A 87 -5.02 -6.79 24.03
CA PHE A 87 -3.74 -6.52 24.67
C PHE A 87 -3.89 -6.50 26.19
N PRO A 88 -4.06 -7.67 26.83
CA PRO A 88 -4.13 -7.74 28.28
C PRO A 88 -2.87 -7.15 28.91
N LYS A 89 -3.04 -6.46 30.05
CA LYS A 89 -1.98 -5.72 30.78
C LYS A 89 -1.36 -4.56 30.00
N SER A 90 -2.03 -4.06 28.97
CA SER A 90 -1.57 -2.87 28.25
C SER A 90 -2.50 -1.69 28.49
N THR A 91 -1.93 -0.49 28.52
CA THR A 91 -2.66 0.78 28.45
C THR A 91 -2.27 1.57 27.21
N LYS A 92 -3.21 2.35 26.68
CA LYS A 92 -2.94 3.32 25.62
C LYS A 92 -2.53 4.64 26.28
N GLU A 93 -1.32 5.10 25.98
CA GLU A 93 -0.70 6.27 26.59
C GLU A 93 -0.37 7.30 25.50
N HIS A 94 -0.11 8.54 25.91
CA HIS A 94 0.30 9.60 25.01
C HIS A 94 1.52 10.33 25.57
N ARG A 95 2.46 10.67 24.69
CA ARG A 95 3.53 11.60 24.98
C ARG A 95 3.13 12.98 24.46
N GLU A 96 3.12 13.97 25.34
CA GLU A 96 2.89 15.35 24.94
C GLU A 96 4.20 15.99 24.46
N VAL A 97 4.16 16.58 23.28
CA VAL A 97 5.25 17.39 22.72
C VAL A 97 4.67 18.71 22.22
N LYS A 98 5.40 19.81 22.43
CA LYS A 98 4.95 21.13 22.00
C LYS A 98 5.65 21.52 20.70
N HIS A 99 4.86 21.86 19.68
CA HIS A 99 5.38 22.46 18.47
C HIS A 99 5.69 23.93 18.73
N GLU A 100 6.96 24.33 18.68
CA GLU A 100 7.39 25.66 19.14
C GLU A 100 6.82 26.80 18.30
N GLU A 101 6.80 26.65 16.97
CA GLU A 101 6.39 27.70 16.03
C GLU A 101 4.89 28.03 16.11
N SER A 102 4.05 27.02 16.39
CA SER A 102 2.59 27.21 16.49
C SER A 102 2.09 27.23 17.93
N GLY A 103 2.88 26.73 18.88
CA GLY A 103 2.46 26.51 20.27
C GLY A 103 1.53 25.31 20.47
N HIS A 104 1.18 24.57 19.40
CA HIS A 104 0.29 23.41 19.47
C HIS A 104 0.89 22.30 20.35
N VAL A 105 0.07 21.71 21.22
CA VAL A 105 0.44 20.54 22.03
C VAL A 105 -0.04 19.28 21.29
N LEU A 106 0.91 18.44 20.89
CA LEU A 106 0.67 17.21 20.16
C LEU A 106 0.67 16.03 21.13
N LYS A 107 -0.32 15.14 21.01
CA LYS A 107 -0.44 13.91 21.82
C LYS A 107 -0.07 12.71 20.96
N VAL A 108 1.14 12.20 21.15
CA VAL A 108 1.72 11.12 20.33
C VAL A 108 1.50 9.77 21.02
N PRO A 109 0.75 8.83 20.44
CA PRO A 109 0.33 7.61 21.11
C PRO A 109 1.45 6.59 21.17
N PHE A 110 1.42 5.80 22.24
CA PHE A 110 2.18 4.57 22.39
C PHE A 110 1.40 3.62 23.29
N ARG A 111 1.73 2.33 23.25
CA ARG A 111 1.16 1.33 24.16
C ARG A 111 2.17 1.01 25.26
N ARG A 112 1.73 1.06 26.50
CA ARG A 112 2.53 0.66 27.66
C ARG A 112 2.11 -0.72 28.14
N VAL A 113 3.04 -1.67 28.17
CA VAL A 113 2.81 -3.03 28.69
C VAL A 113 3.30 -3.10 30.13
N HIS A 114 2.41 -3.43 31.05
CA HIS A 114 2.72 -3.57 32.47
C HIS A 114 3.20 -4.99 32.78
N LEU A 115 4.45 -5.07 33.24
CA LEU A 115 5.10 -6.32 33.64
C LEU A 115 4.88 -6.59 35.13
N SER A 116 5.08 -7.83 35.55
CA SER A 116 4.99 -8.23 36.96
C SER A 116 6.33 -8.03 37.69
N GLY A 117 6.28 -7.93 39.03
CA GLY A 117 7.46 -7.70 39.85
C GLY A 117 7.92 -6.24 39.80
N ASP A 118 9.21 -6.01 40.01
CA ASP A 118 9.83 -4.68 39.96
C ASP A 118 10.33 -4.30 38.55
N GLU A 119 9.90 -5.03 37.52
CA GLU A 119 10.28 -4.76 36.13
C GLU A 119 9.62 -3.48 35.61
N PRO A 120 10.38 -2.57 34.96
CA PRO A 120 9.81 -1.37 34.37
C PRO A 120 8.83 -1.74 33.26
N SER A 121 7.79 -0.92 33.07
CA SER A 121 6.85 -1.12 31.96
C SER A 121 7.56 -0.97 30.60
N PHE A 122 7.06 -1.68 29.59
CA PHE A 122 7.62 -1.66 28.25
C PHE A 122 6.75 -0.81 27.30
N ASP A 123 7.31 0.26 26.76
CA ASP A 123 6.62 1.17 25.84
C ASP A 123 6.86 0.75 24.38
N ASN A 124 5.78 0.46 23.65
CA ASN A 124 5.81 0.01 22.25
C ASN A 124 5.01 0.95 21.33
N TYR A 125 5.27 0.86 20.03
CA TYR A 125 4.50 1.56 19.00
C TYR A 125 3.04 1.10 19.01
N ASP A 126 2.12 1.99 18.67
CA ASP A 126 0.67 1.72 18.66
C ASP A 126 -0.01 2.46 17.51
N THR A 127 -0.71 1.70 16.67
CA THR A 127 -1.47 2.16 15.49
C THR A 127 -2.97 2.08 15.69
N SER A 128 -3.44 1.55 16.82
CA SER A 128 -4.87 1.25 17.06
C SER A 128 -5.78 2.47 17.00
N GLY A 129 -5.23 3.68 17.11
CA GLY A 129 -5.99 4.94 17.14
C GLY A 129 -6.89 5.07 18.37
N PRO A 130 -7.74 6.12 18.41
CA PRO A 130 -8.70 6.31 19.48
C PRO A 130 -9.70 5.15 19.59
N GLN A 131 -9.97 4.71 20.82
CA GLN A 131 -10.83 3.54 21.11
C GLN A 131 -12.24 3.96 21.55
N ASN A 132 -13.21 3.05 21.41
CA ASN A 132 -14.59 3.20 21.89
C ASN A 132 -15.34 4.42 21.29
N ILE A 133 -15.01 4.80 20.06
CA ILE A 133 -15.70 5.85 19.32
C ILE A 133 -16.69 5.20 18.35
N SER A 134 -17.94 5.69 18.35
CA SER A 134 -18.96 5.22 17.41
C SER A 134 -18.55 5.58 15.98
N PRO A 135 -18.50 4.62 15.04
CA PRO A 135 -18.13 4.94 13.67
C PRO A 135 -19.08 5.93 12.97
N ARG A 136 -20.31 6.06 13.48
CA ARG A 136 -21.31 7.04 13.01
C ARG A 136 -20.92 8.49 13.29
N VAL A 137 -20.07 8.73 14.29
CA VAL A 137 -19.60 10.07 14.66
C VAL A 137 -18.32 10.42 13.90
N GLY A 138 -17.47 9.42 13.65
CA GLY A 138 -16.11 9.62 13.15
C GLY A 138 -15.12 9.95 14.26
N LEU A 139 -13.83 9.81 13.96
CA LEU A 139 -12.74 10.11 14.87
C LEU A 139 -12.58 11.63 15.09
N PRO A 140 -11.99 12.06 16.21
CA PRO A 140 -11.64 13.46 16.43
C PRO A 140 -10.69 13.98 15.36
N LYS A 141 -10.99 15.17 14.83
CA LYS A 141 -10.20 15.85 13.79
C LYS A 141 -8.97 16.55 14.39
N LEU A 142 -8.06 15.78 14.97
CA LEU A 142 -6.92 16.27 15.76
C LEU A 142 -5.98 17.22 14.98
N ARG A 143 -5.87 17.07 13.66
CA ARG A 143 -4.98 17.89 12.81
C ARG A 143 -5.59 19.23 12.38
N LYS A 144 -6.87 19.48 12.71
CA LYS A 144 -7.62 20.62 12.18
C LYS A 144 -6.91 21.96 12.37
N GLU A 145 -6.45 22.26 13.59
CA GLU A 145 -5.82 23.54 13.90
C GLU A 145 -4.48 23.73 13.19
N TRP A 146 -3.75 22.64 12.94
CA TRP A 146 -2.45 22.65 12.28
C TRP A 146 -2.62 23.03 10.80
N VAL A 147 -3.59 22.38 10.14
CA VAL A 147 -3.94 22.65 8.75
C VAL A 147 -4.53 24.06 8.60
N ASP A 148 -5.52 24.43 9.42
CA ASP A 148 -6.15 25.75 9.38
C ASP A 148 -5.12 26.89 9.54
N ARG A 149 -4.13 26.73 10.42
CA ARG A 149 -3.02 27.69 10.60
C ARG A 149 -2.22 27.85 9.32
N ARG A 150 -1.78 26.74 8.71
CA ARG A 150 -0.95 26.78 7.50
C ARG A 150 -1.72 27.28 6.28
N GLU A 151 -3.01 26.96 6.17
CA GLU A 151 -3.87 27.52 5.12
C GLU A 151 -4.00 29.04 5.23
N LYS A 152 -4.15 29.57 6.46
CA LYS A 152 -4.19 31.03 6.69
C LYS A 152 -2.87 31.74 6.34
N LEU A 153 -1.73 31.05 6.46
CA LEU A 153 -0.43 31.60 6.07
C LEU A 153 -0.24 31.64 4.53
N GLY A 154 -1.04 30.88 3.77
CA GLY A 154 -1.10 31.00 2.30
C GLY A 154 0.14 30.49 1.57
N ALA A 155 0.58 29.26 1.85
CA ALA A 155 1.68 28.64 1.13
C ALA A 155 1.31 28.32 -0.34
N PRO A 156 2.27 28.37 -1.30
CA PRO A 156 2.03 28.03 -2.70
C PRO A 156 1.81 26.53 -2.95
N ARG A 157 2.22 25.70 -1.99
CA ARG A 157 2.21 24.23 -2.00
C ARG A 157 1.90 23.74 -0.60
N TYR A 158 1.19 22.62 -0.48
CA TYR A 158 0.73 22.12 0.83
C TYR A 158 1.49 20.89 1.32
N THR A 159 2.50 20.43 0.60
CA THR A 159 3.14 19.14 0.86
C THR A 159 4.17 19.19 1.99
N GLN A 160 4.35 18.05 2.68
CA GLN A 160 5.42 17.92 3.68
C GLN A 160 6.81 18.09 3.04
N MET A 161 7.02 17.64 1.80
CA MET A 161 8.29 17.85 1.09
C MET A 161 8.56 19.33 0.82
N TYR A 162 7.54 20.11 0.43
CA TYR A 162 7.68 21.55 0.24
C TYR A 162 8.13 22.22 1.54
N TYR A 163 7.40 22.02 2.65
CA TYR A 163 7.75 22.60 3.94
C TYR A 163 9.15 22.17 4.39
N ALA A 164 9.49 20.89 4.22
CA ALA A 164 10.79 20.37 4.57
C ALA A 164 11.91 21.09 3.81
N LYS A 165 11.76 21.31 2.49
CA LYS A 165 12.74 22.03 1.66
C LYS A 165 12.87 23.52 2.03
N GLN A 166 11.82 24.12 2.60
CA GLN A 166 11.88 25.48 3.15
C GLN A 166 12.58 25.55 4.54
N GLY A 167 13.02 24.42 5.08
CA GLY A 167 13.60 24.37 6.43
C GLY A 167 12.55 24.40 7.55
N ILE A 168 11.27 24.21 7.21
CA ILE A 168 10.16 24.25 8.18
C ILE A 168 9.96 22.84 8.74
N ILE A 169 9.95 22.73 10.06
CA ILE A 169 9.49 21.54 10.78
C ILE A 169 8.00 21.74 11.03
N THR A 170 7.17 20.85 10.51
CA THR A 170 5.71 20.90 10.71
C THR A 170 5.29 20.14 11.96
N GLU A 171 4.03 20.32 12.39
CA GLU A 171 3.43 19.49 13.43
C GLU A 171 3.52 17.99 13.09
N GLU A 172 3.29 17.61 11.83
CA GLU A 172 3.40 16.22 11.40
C GLU A 172 4.84 15.67 11.51
N MET A 173 5.86 16.46 11.17
CA MET A 173 7.26 16.07 11.33
C MET A 173 7.64 15.88 12.79
N LEU A 174 7.26 16.82 13.67
CA LEU A 174 7.49 16.70 15.12
C LEU A 174 6.75 15.50 15.71
N TYR A 175 5.51 15.25 15.26
CA TYR A 175 4.73 14.10 15.68
C TYR A 175 5.44 12.79 15.33
N CYS A 176 5.88 12.64 14.07
CA CYS A 176 6.61 11.45 13.61
C CYS A 176 7.94 11.29 14.35
N ALA A 177 8.67 12.37 14.58
CA ALA A 177 9.94 12.36 15.31
C ALA A 177 9.75 11.82 16.74
N ALA A 178 8.74 12.32 17.46
CA ALA A 178 8.40 11.84 18.79
C ALA A 178 7.96 10.37 18.80
N ARG A 179 7.20 9.93 17.78
CA ARG A 179 6.71 8.55 17.63
C ARG A 179 7.85 7.56 17.34
N GLU A 180 8.84 7.98 16.55
CA GLU A 180 10.04 7.21 16.21
C GLU A 180 11.19 7.37 17.23
N LYS A 181 11.04 8.25 18.22
CA LYS A 181 12.08 8.64 19.18
C LYS A 181 13.36 9.15 18.48
N LEU A 182 13.17 9.94 17.42
CA LEU A 182 14.22 10.56 16.63
C LEU A 182 14.12 12.09 16.70
N ASP A 183 15.15 12.75 16.21
CA ASP A 183 15.22 14.20 16.15
C ASP A 183 14.30 14.78 15.04
N PRO A 184 13.54 15.86 15.31
CA PRO A 184 12.65 16.48 14.31
C PRO A 184 13.38 17.03 13.08
N GLU A 185 14.59 17.57 13.25
CA GLU A 185 15.40 18.05 12.13
C GLU A 185 15.91 16.89 11.27
N PHE A 186 16.20 15.73 11.89
CA PHE A 186 16.49 14.50 11.12
C PHE A 186 15.29 14.06 10.27
N VAL A 187 14.07 14.10 10.82
CA VAL A 187 12.83 13.82 10.07
C VAL A 187 12.68 14.79 8.89
N ARG A 188 12.77 16.10 9.15
CA ARG A 188 12.68 17.14 8.10
C ARG A 188 13.71 16.90 7.00
N SER A 189 14.96 16.62 7.36
CA SER A 189 16.04 16.34 6.41
C SER A 189 15.75 15.12 5.52
N GLU A 190 15.27 14.01 6.08
CA GLU A 190 14.96 12.80 5.28
C GLU A 190 13.75 13.01 4.35
N VAL A 191 12.76 13.82 4.76
CA VAL A 191 11.62 14.24 3.91
C VAL A 191 12.07 15.17 2.79
N ALA A 192 12.84 16.22 3.09
CA ALA A 192 13.30 17.21 2.11
C ALA A 192 14.09 16.59 0.95
N ARG A 193 14.87 15.53 1.24
CA ARG A 193 15.69 14.82 0.25
C ARG A 193 14.98 13.63 -0.41
N GLY A 194 13.69 13.45 -0.17
CA GLY A 194 12.88 12.38 -0.78
C GLY A 194 13.23 10.95 -0.34
N ARG A 195 13.88 10.76 0.82
CA ARG A 195 14.20 9.42 1.36
C ARG A 195 13.20 8.93 2.40
N ALA A 196 12.28 9.79 2.80
CA ALA A 196 11.11 9.46 3.60
C ALA A 196 9.92 10.33 3.19
N ILE A 197 8.71 9.86 3.49
CA ILE A 197 7.45 10.58 3.26
C ILE A 197 6.56 10.51 4.49
N ILE A 198 5.70 11.50 4.64
CA ILE A 198 4.62 11.52 5.63
C ILE A 198 3.32 11.66 4.82
N PRO A 199 2.60 10.56 4.53
CA PRO A 199 1.35 10.62 3.78
C PRO A 199 0.27 11.26 4.67
N SER A 200 -0.07 12.52 4.41
CA SER A 200 -0.85 13.32 5.34
C SER A 200 -1.76 14.34 4.67
N ASN A 201 -2.66 13.86 3.81
CA ASN A 201 -3.57 14.74 3.08
C ASN A 201 -4.26 15.70 4.06
N LYS A 202 -4.27 17.00 3.72
CA LYS A 202 -4.79 18.05 4.59
C LYS A 202 -6.29 17.90 4.90
N LYS A 203 -7.02 17.10 4.14
CA LYS A 203 -8.44 16.77 4.36
C LYS A 203 -8.65 15.59 5.30
N HIS A 204 -7.61 14.78 5.55
CA HIS A 204 -7.65 13.68 6.52
C HIS A 204 -7.27 14.17 7.93
N LEU A 205 -8.21 14.85 8.57
CA LEU A 205 -7.94 15.54 9.84
C LEU A 205 -7.92 14.59 11.04
N GLU A 206 -8.45 13.39 10.88
CA GLU A 206 -8.49 12.30 11.85
C GLU A 206 -7.15 11.55 12.03
N LEU A 207 -6.23 11.73 11.08
CA LEU A 207 -4.94 11.05 11.02
C LEU A 207 -4.03 11.33 12.23
N GLU A 208 -3.46 10.27 12.81
CA GLU A 208 -2.28 10.30 13.67
C GLU A 208 -1.02 10.13 12.78
N PRO A 209 -0.21 11.19 12.55
CA PRO A 209 0.88 11.15 11.57
C PRO A 209 1.89 10.02 11.80
N MET A 210 2.40 9.48 10.70
CA MET A 210 3.45 8.47 10.66
C MET A 210 4.39 8.73 9.48
N ILE A 211 5.60 8.17 9.55
CA ILE A 211 6.63 8.36 8.53
C ILE A 211 7.06 7.02 7.91
N VAL A 212 7.19 7.02 6.59
CA VAL A 212 7.70 5.88 5.81
C VAL A 212 9.06 6.24 5.25
N GLY A 213 10.09 5.47 5.59
CA GLY A 213 11.43 5.65 5.03
C GLY A 213 12.44 4.67 5.61
N ARG A 214 13.54 4.44 4.89
CA ARG A 214 14.55 3.42 5.24
C ARG A 214 15.21 3.62 6.61
N LYS A 215 15.20 4.85 7.14
CA LYS A 215 15.85 5.22 8.42
C LYS A 215 14.93 5.14 9.62
N PHE A 216 13.67 4.76 9.42
CA PHE A 216 12.63 4.66 10.43
C PHE A 216 12.24 3.20 10.64
N LEU A 217 11.36 2.93 11.61
CA LEU A 217 10.75 1.60 11.74
C LEU A 217 10.13 1.16 10.41
N VAL A 218 10.28 -0.13 10.08
CA VAL A 218 9.59 -0.71 8.92
C VAL A 218 8.09 -0.63 9.17
N LYS A 219 7.34 -0.19 8.15
CA LYS A 219 5.89 0.00 8.21
C LYS A 219 5.16 -1.09 7.43
N VAL A 220 3.98 -1.46 7.88
CA VAL A 220 3.13 -2.51 7.30
C VAL A 220 1.81 -1.92 6.83
N ASN A 221 1.42 -2.26 5.60
CA ASN A 221 0.12 -1.89 5.04
C ASN A 221 -0.85 -3.07 5.08
N ALA A 222 -2.12 -2.82 5.43
CA ALA A 222 -3.20 -3.80 5.27
C ALA A 222 -4.13 -3.41 4.11
N ASN A 223 -4.32 -4.34 3.17
CA ASN A 223 -5.29 -4.17 2.08
C ASN A 223 -6.68 -4.62 2.52
N ILE A 224 -7.65 -3.74 2.38
CA ILE A 224 -9.08 -3.98 2.59
C ILE A 224 -9.84 -3.51 1.33
N GLY A 225 -11.16 -3.52 1.39
CA GLY A 225 -12.01 -3.09 0.29
C GLY A 225 -13.04 -4.14 -0.09
N ASN A 226 -14.19 -3.65 -0.55
CA ASN A 226 -15.28 -4.48 -1.01
C ASN A 226 -15.04 -4.98 -2.44
N SER A 227 -15.81 -5.96 -2.88
CA SER A 227 -15.77 -6.42 -4.26
C SER A 227 -17.19 -6.59 -4.79
N ALA A 228 -17.34 -6.73 -6.11
CA ALA A 228 -18.64 -7.00 -6.72
C ALA A 228 -19.34 -8.28 -6.19
N VAL A 229 -18.59 -9.18 -5.54
CA VAL A 229 -19.07 -10.48 -5.07
C VAL A 229 -19.15 -10.62 -3.55
N ALA A 230 -18.54 -9.72 -2.77
CA ALA A 230 -18.43 -9.87 -1.33
C ALA A 230 -18.14 -8.55 -0.58
N SER A 231 -18.50 -8.58 0.71
CA SER A 231 -18.32 -7.54 1.73
C SER A 231 -19.33 -6.38 1.68
N SER A 232 -19.31 -5.56 2.73
CA SER A 232 -20.25 -4.46 2.97
C SER A 232 -19.52 -3.31 3.67
N ILE A 233 -20.08 -2.11 3.69
CA ILE A 233 -19.48 -0.94 4.37
C ILE A 233 -19.18 -1.24 5.84
N GLU A 234 -20.10 -1.95 6.52
CA GLU A 234 -19.94 -2.38 7.90
C GLU A 234 -18.71 -3.26 8.09
N GLU A 235 -18.52 -4.26 7.22
CA GLU A 235 -17.35 -5.14 7.26
C GLU A 235 -16.06 -4.39 6.92
N GLU A 236 -16.08 -3.42 6.00
CA GLU A 236 -14.89 -2.65 5.64
C GLU A 236 -14.37 -1.79 6.80
N VAL A 237 -15.26 -1.05 7.46
CA VAL A 237 -14.88 -0.25 8.64
C VAL A 237 -14.36 -1.15 9.77
N TYR A 238 -15.02 -2.28 10.02
CA TYR A 238 -14.55 -3.28 10.98
C TYR A 238 -13.14 -3.75 10.65
N LYS A 239 -12.86 -4.09 9.37
CA LYS A 239 -11.53 -4.56 8.94
C LYS A 239 -10.46 -3.50 9.10
N VAL A 240 -10.75 -2.22 8.85
CA VAL A 240 -9.77 -1.13 9.08
C VAL A 240 -9.38 -1.06 10.54
N GLN A 241 -10.36 -0.94 11.42
CA GLN A 241 -10.13 -0.83 12.86
C GLN A 241 -9.46 -2.10 13.43
N TRP A 242 -9.82 -3.28 12.89
CA TRP A 242 -9.18 -4.54 13.28
C TRP A 242 -7.74 -4.63 12.79
N ALA A 243 -7.45 -4.23 11.56
CA ALA A 243 -6.09 -4.24 11.03
C ALA A 243 -5.17 -3.30 11.81
N THR A 244 -5.63 -2.09 12.13
CA THR A 244 -4.85 -1.11 12.89
C THR A 244 -4.68 -1.52 14.36
N MET A 245 -5.66 -2.20 14.96
CA MET A 245 -5.53 -2.81 16.28
C MET A 245 -4.31 -3.75 16.35
N TRP A 246 -4.07 -4.53 15.29
CA TRP A 246 -2.97 -5.50 15.21
C TRP A 246 -1.65 -4.97 14.63
N GLY A 247 -1.55 -3.67 14.36
CA GLY A 247 -0.28 -3.06 13.95
C GLY A 247 -0.18 -2.65 12.47
N ALA A 248 -1.29 -2.59 11.72
CA ALA A 248 -1.24 -2.00 10.39
C ALA A 248 -0.96 -0.48 10.52
N ASP A 249 0.16 -0.04 9.95
CA ASP A 249 0.60 1.36 9.98
C ASP A 249 -0.08 2.21 8.91
N THR A 250 -0.55 1.59 7.84
CA THR A 250 -1.41 2.19 6.81
C THR A 250 -2.45 1.17 6.37
N VAL A 251 -3.53 1.65 5.75
CA VAL A 251 -4.49 0.78 5.06
C VAL A 251 -4.68 1.24 3.62
N MET A 252 -5.09 0.33 2.75
CA MET A 252 -5.56 0.69 1.41
C MET A 252 -6.97 0.19 1.18
N ASP A 253 -7.85 1.11 0.76
CA ASP A 253 -9.16 0.74 0.23
C ASP A 253 -9.02 0.37 -1.25
N LEU A 254 -9.09 -0.94 -1.52
CA LEU A 254 -9.05 -1.52 -2.85
C LEU A 254 -10.43 -1.91 -3.38
N SER A 255 -11.48 -1.24 -2.87
CA SER A 255 -12.87 -1.50 -3.26
C SER A 255 -13.08 -1.42 -4.77
N THR A 256 -13.77 -2.42 -5.33
CA THR A 256 -14.17 -2.47 -6.75
C THR A 256 -15.65 -2.85 -6.92
N GLY A 257 -16.45 -2.73 -5.87
CA GLY A 257 -17.86 -3.07 -5.87
C GLY A 257 -18.77 -1.83 -5.94
N ARG A 258 -19.98 -1.97 -5.39
CA ARG A 258 -20.91 -0.85 -5.23
C ARG A 258 -20.43 0.07 -4.11
N HIS A 259 -20.89 1.32 -4.14
CA HIS A 259 -20.70 2.30 -3.06
C HIS A 259 -19.22 2.54 -2.70
N ILE A 260 -18.32 2.56 -3.70
CA ILE A 260 -16.88 2.78 -3.46
C ILE A 260 -16.64 4.13 -2.76
N HIS A 261 -17.35 5.18 -3.17
CA HIS A 261 -17.20 6.51 -2.59
C HIS A 261 -17.62 6.53 -1.11
N GLU A 262 -18.80 5.99 -0.82
CA GLU A 262 -19.41 5.96 0.51
C GLU A 262 -18.63 5.04 1.45
N THR A 263 -18.20 3.87 0.97
CA THR A 263 -17.33 2.95 1.73
C THR A 263 -16.06 3.66 2.18
N ARG A 264 -15.40 4.36 1.26
CA ARG A 264 -14.17 5.10 1.54
C ARG A 264 -14.40 6.27 2.50
N GLU A 265 -15.53 6.96 2.40
CA GLU A 265 -15.87 8.04 3.33
C GLU A 265 -15.96 7.51 4.77
N TRP A 266 -16.66 6.39 4.97
CA TRP A 266 -16.74 5.76 6.28
C TRP A 266 -15.39 5.28 6.79
N ILE A 267 -14.52 4.77 5.91
CA ILE A 267 -13.16 4.37 6.26
C ILE A 267 -12.34 5.58 6.71
N LEU A 268 -12.26 6.63 5.89
CA LEU A 268 -11.42 7.81 6.15
C LEU A 268 -11.82 8.52 7.45
N ARG A 269 -13.13 8.73 7.67
CA ARG A 269 -13.61 9.37 8.90
C ARG A 269 -13.38 8.51 10.14
N ASN A 270 -13.04 7.24 9.99
CA ASN A 270 -12.79 6.28 11.08
C ASN A 270 -11.36 5.70 11.08
N SER A 271 -10.45 6.27 10.31
CA SER A 271 -9.06 5.81 10.25
C SER A 271 -8.14 6.80 10.97
N ALA A 272 -7.38 6.31 11.94
CA ALA A 272 -6.29 7.08 12.55
C ALA A 272 -4.97 6.92 11.76
N VAL A 273 -4.92 6.02 10.78
CA VAL A 273 -3.73 5.73 9.97
C VAL A 273 -3.92 6.23 8.54
N PRO A 274 -2.83 6.46 7.77
CA PRO A 274 -2.96 6.86 6.38
C PRO A 274 -3.75 5.85 5.54
N VAL A 275 -4.63 6.36 4.68
CA VAL A 275 -5.45 5.57 3.77
C VAL A 275 -5.00 5.79 2.35
N GLY A 276 -4.63 4.71 1.66
CA GLY A 276 -4.29 4.72 0.25
C GLY A 276 -5.38 4.14 -0.64
N THR A 277 -5.31 4.44 -1.93
CA THR A 277 -6.20 3.87 -2.94
C THR A 277 -5.46 3.57 -4.25
N VAL A 278 -6.16 2.93 -5.18
CA VAL A 278 -5.75 2.85 -6.59
C VAL A 278 -6.84 3.55 -7.42
N PRO A 279 -6.70 4.85 -7.74
CA PRO A 279 -7.79 5.65 -8.34
C PRO A 279 -8.37 5.06 -9.64
N ILE A 280 -7.56 4.30 -10.39
CA ILE A 280 -8.00 3.66 -11.63
C ILE A 280 -9.14 2.66 -11.41
N TYR A 281 -9.29 2.07 -10.22
CA TYR A 281 -10.36 1.12 -9.92
C TYR A 281 -11.72 1.81 -9.91
N GLN A 282 -11.82 2.96 -9.23
CA GLN A 282 -13.05 3.74 -9.24
C GLN A 282 -13.30 4.39 -10.61
N ALA A 283 -12.25 4.88 -11.28
CA ALA A 283 -12.39 5.42 -12.63
C ALA A 283 -12.95 4.37 -13.61
N LEU A 284 -12.53 3.10 -13.47
CA LEU A 284 -13.05 1.99 -14.27
C LEU A 284 -14.54 1.71 -13.99
N GLU A 285 -14.97 1.79 -12.74
CA GLU A 285 -16.39 1.68 -12.37
C GLU A 285 -17.23 2.82 -12.96
N LYS A 286 -16.70 4.06 -13.00
CA LYS A 286 -17.38 5.19 -13.65
C LYS A 286 -17.64 4.99 -15.15
N VAL A 287 -16.90 4.08 -15.79
CA VAL A 287 -17.09 3.67 -17.19
C VAL A 287 -17.65 2.27 -17.35
N ASN A 288 -18.34 1.77 -16.33
CA ASN A 288 -19.03 0.48 -16.32
C ASN A 288 -18.10 -0.72 -16.61
N GLY A 289 -16.86 -0.68 -16.14
CA GLY A 289 -15.90 -1.78 -16.35
C GLY A 289 -15.25 -1.80 -17.73
N ILE A 290 -15.58 -0.85 -18.61
CA ILE A 290 -15.05 -0.79 -19.99
C ILE A 290 -13.77 0.03 -19.99
N ALA A 291 -12.62 -0.65 -19.86
CA ALA A 291 -11.31 -0.01 -19.79
C ALA A 291 -11.04 0.95 -20.97
N GLU A 292 -11.53 0.63 -22.15
CA GLU A 292 -11.42 1.44 -23.36
C GLU A 292 -12.06 2.84 -23.18
N ASN A 293 -13.14 2.94 -22.41
CA ASN A 293 -13.82 4.22 -22.19
C ASN A 293 -13.09 5.12 -21.18
N LEU A 294 -12.00 4.65 -20.56
CA LEU A 294 -11.17 5.49 -19.70
C LEU A 294 -10.52 6.61 -20.51
N ASN A 295 -10.35 7.77 -19.88
CA ASN A 295 -9.59 8.90 -20.40
C ASN A 295 -9.06 9.73 -19.23
N TRP A 296 -8.27 10.74 -19.56
CA TRP A 296 -7.69 11.64 -18.57
C TRP A 296 -8.77 12.36 -17.75
N GLU A 297 -9.85 12.83 -18.37
CA GLU A 297 -10.89 13.62 -17.69
C GLU A 297 -11.56 12.82 -16.56
N ILE A 298 -11.94 11.57 -16.84
CA ILE A 298 -12.56 10.68 -15.84
C ILE A 298 -11.57 10.35 -14.72
N PHE A 299 -10.29 10.14 -15.06
CA PHE A 299 -9.26 9.86 -14.08
C PHE A 299 -8.98 11.08 -13.21
N ARG A 300 -8.83 12.27 -13.80
CA ARG A 300 -8.65 13.56 -13.12
C ARG A 300 -9.77 13.84 -12.13
N ASP A 301 -11.02 13.71 -12.56
CA ASP A 301 -12.18 13.94 -11.70
C ASP A 301 -12.21 12.93 -10.54
N THR A 302 -11.74 11.70 -10.76
CA THR A 302 -11.58 10.69 -9.71
C THR A 302 -10.47 11.02 -8.72
N LEU A 303 -9.33 11.56 -9.20
CA LEU A 303 -8.24 12.02 -8.32
C LEU A 303 -8.72 13.15 -7.40
N ILE A 304 -9.40 14.15 -7.96
CA ILE A 304 -9.93 15.29 -7.19
C ILE A 304 -10.96 14.82 -6.16
N GLU A 305 -11.89 13.96 -6.56
CA GLU A 305 -12.89 13.39 -5.66
C GLU A 305 -12.25 12.69 -4.46
N GLN A 306 -11.24 11.85 -4.69
CA GLN A 306 -10.57 11.12 -3.62
C GLN A 306 -9.67 12.02 -2.76
N ALA A 307 -9.02 13.01 -3.37
CA ALA A 307 -8.19 13.98 -2.65
C ALA A 307 -9.05 14.85 -1.71
N GLU A 308 -10.24 15.26 -2.14
CA GLU A 308 -11.20 16.02 -1.31
C GLU A 308 -11.72 15.19 -0.13
N GLN A 309 -11.90 13.89 -0.29
CA GLN A 309 -12.28 13.01 0.83
C GLN A 309 -11.16 12.86 1.87
N GLY A 310 -9.90 13.02 1.47
CA GLY A 310 -8.73 12.86 2.34
C GLY A 310 -7.90 11.61 2.11
N VAL A 311 -7.92 11.00 0.92
CA VAL A 311 -6.96 9.92 0.62
C VAL A 311 -5.52 10.44 0.73
N ASP A 312 -4.67 9.76 1.49
CA ASP A 312 -3.31 10.22 1.81
C ASP A 312 -2.28 9.87 0.74
N TYR A 313 -2.51 8.78 0.00
CA TYR A 313 -1.64 8.39 -1.09
C TYR A 313 -2.35 7.65 -2.21
N PHE A 314 -1.93 7.91 -3.44
CA PHE A 314 -2.43 7.23 -4.63
C PHE A 314 -1.41 6.26 -5.19
N THR A 315 -1.87 5.03 -5.46
CA THR A 315 -1.14 4.12 -6.32
C THR A 315 -1.48 4.38 -7.78
N ILE A 316 -0.54 4.92 -8.55
CA ILE A 316 -0.73 5.27 -9.96
C ILE A 316 0.27 4.50 -10.83
N HIS A 317 -0.25 3.77 -11.81
CA HIS A 317 0.53 2.89 -12.70
C HIS A 317 1.03 3.65 -13.94
N ALA A 318 1.63 4.82 -13.74
CA ALA A 318 2.17 5.66 -14.82
C ALA A 318 3.44 5.07 -15.46
N GLY A 319 4.07 4.06 -14.84
CA GLY A 319 5.22 3.35 -15.41
C GLY A 319 4.89 2.29 -16.48
N VAL A 320 3.61 1.95 -16.64
CA VAL A 320 3.15 0.96 -17.64
C VAL A 320 3.08 1.61 -19.01
N LEU A 321 4.22 1.75 -19.67
CA LEU A 321 4.31 2.40 -20.97
C LEU A 321 3.97 1.43 -22.11
N LEU A 322 3.38 1.94 -23.19
CA LEU A 322 2.94 1.18 -24.36
C LEU A 322 4.05 0.26 -24.87
N ARG A 323 5.27 0.80 -24.99
CA ARG A 323 6.46 0.06 -25.48
C ARG A 323 6.93 -1.05 -24.54
N TYR A 324 6.51 -1.07 -23.27
CA TYR A 324 6.89 -2.11 -22.31
C TYR A 324 5.93 -3.30 -22.33
N ILE A 325 4.69 -3.12 -22.80
CA ILE A 325 3.68 -4.19 -22.83
C ILE A 325 4.15 -5.42 -23.63
N PRO A 326 4.77 -5.30 -24.82
CA PRO A 326 5.28 -6.47 -25.55
C PRO A 326 6.36 -7.27 -24.81
N LEU A 327 7.07 -6.65 -23.86
CA LEU A 327 8.09 -7.34 -23.05
C LEU A 327 7.47 -8.42 -22.15
N THR A 328 6.19 -8.30 -21.81
CA THR A 328 5.49 -9.28 -20.96
C THR A 328 4.97 -10.48 -21.75
N ALA A 329 5.06 -10.50 -23.08
CA ALA A 329 4.49 -11.56 -23.92
C ALA A 329 5.10 -12.95 -23.67
N LYS A 330 6.34 -13.00 -23.14
CA LYS A 330 7.06 -14.25 -22.82
C LYS A 330 6.94 -14.67 -21.36
N ARG A 331 6.18 -13.92 -20.54
CA ARG A 331 6.00 -14.24 -19.13
C ARG A 331 5.13 -15.48 -18.94
N MET A 332 5.42 -16.24 -17.89
CA MET A 332 4.59 -17.36 -17.44
C MET A 332 3.23 -16.89 -16.92
N THR A 333 3.22 -15.80 -16.14
CA THR A 333 2.00 -15.27 -15.51
C THR A 333 1.53 -13.93 -16.06
N GLY A 334 2.17 -13.42 -17.12
CA GLY A 334 1.78 -12.18 -17.79
C GLY A 334 1.84 -10.94 -16.88
N ILE A 335 0.80 -10.11 -16.96
CA ILE A 335 0.62 -8.91 -16.12
C ILE A 335 -0.36 -9.25 -14.99
N VAL A 336 0.15 -9.41 -13.77
CA VAL A 336 -0.68 -9.76 -12.59
C VAL A 336 -1.17 -8.55 -11.80
N SER A 337 -0.70 -7.35 -12.13
CA SER A 337 -1.26 -6.12 -11.56
C SER A 337 -2.64 -5.84 -12.15
N ARG A 338 -3.65 -5.68 -11.30
CA ARG A 338 -4.99 -5.25 -11.73
C ARG A 338 -4.92 -3.87 -12.37
N GLY A 339 -4.31 -2.89 -11.69
CA GLY A 339 -4.15 -1.54 -12.25
C GLY A 339 -3.27 -1.54 -13.50
N GLY A 340 -2.16 -2.29 -13.47
CA GLY A 340 -1.28 -2.40 -14.63
C GLY A 340 -1.96 -3.02 -15.86
N SER A 341 -2.77 -4.05 -15.69
CA SER A 341 -3.51 -4.68 -16.80
C SER A 341 -4.60 -3.78 -17.38
N ILE A 342 -5.25 -2.95 -16.56
CA ILE A 342 -6.21 -1.93 -17.03
C ILE A 342 -5.52 -0.91 -17.94
N HIS A 343 -4.39 -0.33 -17.51
CA HIS A 343 -3.61 0.59 -18.34
C HIS A 343 -3.07 -0.08 -19.59
N ALA A 344 -2.57 -1.32 -19.50
CA ALA A 344 -2.07 -2.06 -20.65
C ALA A 344 -3.17 -2.31 -21.69
N LYS A 345 -4.38 -2.72 -21.26
CA LYS A 345 -5.53 -2.89 -22.15
C LYS A 345 -5.87 -1.60 -22.88
N TRP A 346 -5.96 -0.48 -22.16
CA TRP A 346 -6.24 0.83 -22.75
C TRP A 346 -5.17 1.24 -23.79
N CYS A 347 -3.89 1.10 -23.44
CA CYS A 347 -2.78 1.45 -24.35
C CYS A 347 -2.80 0.61 -25.63
N LEU A 348 -3.09 -0.70 -25.53
CA LEU A 348 -3.17 -1.58 -26.69
C LEU A 348 -4.38 -1.27 -27.58
N THR A 349 -5.55 -0.96 -27.00
CA THR A 349 -6.76 -0.61 -27.75
C THR A 349 -6.54 0.63 -28.61
N TYR A 350 -5.94 1.67 -28.05
CA TYR A 350 -5.76 2.95 -28.76
C TYR A 350 -4.41 3.09 -29.45
N HIS A 351 -3.48 2.18 -29.19
CA HIS A 351 -2.08 2.30 -29.58
C HIS A 351 -1.48 3.68 -29.22
N LYS A 352 -1.77 4.13 -27.99
CA LYS A 352 -1.31 5.40 -27.42
C LYS A 352 -0.50 5.16 -26.16
N GLU A 353 0.38 6.12 -25.84
CA GLU A 353 1.13 6.09 -24.59
C GLU A 353 0.19 6.28 -23.39
N ASN A 354 0.59 5.74 -22.24
CA ASN A 354 -0.22 5.74 -21.02
C ASN A 354 -0.63 7.15 -20.61
N PHE A 355 -1.94 7.43 -20.57
CA PHE A 355 -2.43 8.77 -20.26
C PHE A 355 -1.99 9.28 -18.87
N ALA A 356 -1.75 8.41 -17.88
CA ALA A 356 -1.24 8.84 -16.58
C ALA A 356 0.25 9.22 -16.64
N TYR A 357 1.01 8.67 -17.58
CA TYR A 357 2.38 9.10 -17.87
C TYR A 357 2.38 10.47 -18.58
N GLU A 358 1.54 10.60 -19.61
CA GLU A 358 1.43 11.83 -20.40
C GLU A 358 0.94 13.02 -19.55
N HIS A 359 -0.03 12.78 -18.65
CA HIS A 359 -0.59 13.78 -17.74
C HIS A 359 0.05 13.76 -16.35
N TRP A 360 1.27 13.23 -16.20
CA TRP A 360 1.92 13.15 -14.90
C TRP A 360 2.04 14.52 -14.23
N ASP A 361 2.39 15.56 -14.99
CA ASP A 361 2.55 16.91 -14.44
C ASP A 361 1.23 17.50 -13.91
N ASP A 362 0.10 17.17 -14.53
CA ASP A 362 -1.24 17.59 -14.06
C ASP A 362 -1.63 16.84 -12.78
N ILE A 363 -1.29 15.54 -12.69
CA ILE A 363 -1.47 14.73 -11.48
C ILE A 363 -0.70 15.34 -10.31
N LEU A 364 0.54 15.77 -10.55
CA LEU A 364 1.36 16.42 -9.55
C LEU A 364 0.73 17.72 -9.06
N ASP A 365 0.15 18.53 -9.95
CA ASP A 365 -0.52 19.77 -9.56
C ASP A 365 -1.72 19.52 -8.65
N ILE A 366 -2.49 18.44 -8.90
CA ILE A 366 -3.56 18.01 -7.99
C ILE A 366 -2.98 17.60 -6.64
N CYS A 367 -2.00 16.69 -6.62
CA CYS A 367 -1.42 16.16 -5.38
C CYS A 367 -0.86 17.27 -4.48
N ASN A 368 -0.26 18.30 -5.09
CA ASN A 368 0.32 19.45 -4.40
C ASN A 368 -0.68 20.27 -3.57
N GLN A 369 -1.92 20.35 -4.05
CA GLN A 369 -2.97 21.14 -3.39
C GLN A 369 -3.49 20.48 -2.11
N TYR A 370 -3.34 19.16 -1.99
CA TYR A 370 -3.92 18.37 -0.90
C TYR A 370 -2.88 17.66 -0.04
N ASP A 371 -1.61 17.60 -0.44
CA ASP A 371 -0.57 16.74 0.16
C ASP A 371 -0.89 15.24 0.03
N VAL A 372 -1.28 14.83 -1.17
CA VAL A 372 -1.42 13.40 -1.50
C VAL A 372 -0.08 12.87 -1.99
N ALA A 373 0.47 11.87 -1.30
CA ALA A 373 1.71 11.24 -1.70
C ALA A 373 1.49 10.30 -2.91
N LEU A 374 2.51 10.14 -3.74
CA LEU A 374 2.46 9.22 -4.88
C LEU A 374 3.19 7.91 -4.59
N SER A 375 2.42 6.82 -4.55
CA SER A 375 2.91 5.46 -4.62
C SER A 375 2.99 5.05 -6.09
N ILE A 376 4.15 5.20 -6.73
CA ILE A 376 4.26 4.89 -8.17
C ILE A 376 4.15 3.36 -8.33
N GLY A 377 3.07 2.91 -8.97
CA GLY A 377 2.68 1.50 -9.01
C GLY A 377 3.61 0.65 -9.86
N ASP A 378 3.73 -0.63 -9.49
CA ASP A 378 4.51 -1.66 -10.17
C ASP A 378 3.61 -2.52 -11.07
N GLY A 379 3.07 -1.91 -12.12
CA GLY A 379 2.12 -2.54 -13.02
C GLY A 379 2.65 -3.76 -13.74
N LEU A 380 3.97 -3.82 -13.96
CA LEU A 380 4.70 -4.91 -14.58
C LEU A 380 5.49 -5.72 -13.54
N ARG A 381 5.09 -5.75 -12.26
CA ARG A 381 5.69 -6.67 -11.28
C ARG A 381 5.56 -8.14 -11.69
N PRO A 382 6.49 -9.01 -11.27
CA PRO A 382 6.43 -10.44 -11.55
C PRO A 382 5.32 -11.13 -10.73
N GLY A 383 4.52 -11.98 -11.37
CA GLY A 383 3.52 -12.82 -10.71
C GLY A 383 4.01 -14.22 -10.35
N SER A 384 5.25 -14.55 -10.72
CA SER A 384 5.88 -15.83 -10.46
C SER A 384 7.39 -15.67 -10.33
N ILE A 385 8.06 -16.65 -9.72
CA ILE A 385 9.53 -16.71 -9.66
C ILE A 385 10.15 -16.76 -11.07
N TYR A 386 9.45 -17.37 -12.03
CA TYR A 386 9.91 -17.44 -13.42
C TYR A 386 10.02 -16.05 -14.06
N ASP A 387 9.09 -15.15 -13.74
CA ASP A 387 9.02 -13.80 -14.31
C ASP A 387 9.89 -12.78 -13.54
N ALA A 388 10.51 -13.20 -12.43
CA ALA A 388 11.22 -12.30 -11.53
C ALA A 388 12.48 -11.71 -12.19
N ASN A 389 12.67 -10.41 -12.01
CA ASN A 389 13.82 -9.64 -12.46
C ASN A 389 13.97 -9.62 -13.99
N ASP A 390 12.86 -9.73 -14.72
CA ASP A 390 12.85 -9.67 -16.17
C ASP A 390 12.97 -8.24 -16.72
N THR A 391 13.04 -8.13 -18.04
CA THR A 391 13.19 -6.84 -18.73
C THR A 391 11.99 -5.92 -18.51
N ALA A 392 10.76 -6.45 -18.46
CA ALA A 392 9.57 -5.64 -18.29
C ALA A 392 9.54 -4.96 -16.90
N GLN A 393 9.88 -5.71 -15.85
CA GLN A 393 9.93 -5.21 -14.48
C GLN A 393 10.96 -4.08 -14.35
N PHE A 394 12.19 -4.28 -14.83
CA PHE A 394 13.23 -3.26 -14.67
C PHE A 394 13.07 -2.06 -15.61
N ALA A 395 12.40 -2.24 -16.76
CA ALA A 395 12.03 -1.13 -17.62
C ALA A 395 11.03 -0.19 -16.93
N GLU A 396 9.99 -0.74 -16.29
CA GLU A 396 9.06 0.04 -15.48
C GLU A 396 9.79 0.71 -14.30
N LEU A 397 10.67 -0.01 -13.59
CA LEU A 397 11.43 0.55 -12.47
C LEU A 397 12.29 1.75 -12.86
N LEU A 398 12.91 1.71 -14.04
CA LEU A 398 13.68 2.84 -14.55
C LEU A 398 12.79 4.07 -14.79
N THR A 399 11.60 3.86 -15.37
CA THR A 399 10.59 4.91 -15.56
C THR A 399 10.04 5.43 -14.24
N GLN A 400 9.82 4.57 -13.24
CA GLN A 400 9.43 5.02 -11.89
C GLN A 400 10.46 6.01 -11.33
N GLY A 401 11.76 5.74 -11.51
CA GLY A 401 12.82 6.66 -11.08
C GLY A 401 12.79 8.01 -11.81
N GLU A 402 12.42 8.05 -13.09
CA GLU A 402 12.17 9.30 -13.84
C GLU A 402 10.98 10.07 -13.26
N LEU A 403 9.84 9.38 -13.08
CA LEU A 403 8.61 9.97 -12.56
C LEU A 403 8.78 10.48 -11.12
N THR A 404 9.59 9.81 -10.30
CA THR A 404 9.98 10.29 -8.96
C THR A 404 10.71 11.63 -9.03
N ARG A 405 11.68 11.81 -9.93
CA ARG A 405 12.41 13.08 -10.05
C ARG A 405 11.49 14.22 -10.49
N ARG A 406 10.61 13.96 -11.46
CA ARG A 406 9.58 14.92 -11.90
C ARG A 406 8.62 15.30 -10.75
N ALA A 407 8.22 14.33 -9.93
CA ALA A 407 7.39 14.60 -8.75
C ALA A 407 8.12 15.50 -7.74
N TRP A 408 9.39 15.21 -7.46
CA TRP A 408 10.20 16.01 -6.53
C TRP A 408 10.49 17.43 -7.02
N GLU A 409 10.53 17.69 -8.32
CA GLU A 409 10.61 19.05 -8.89
C GLU A 409 9.37 19.89 -8.54
N LYS A 410 8.22 19.23 -8.36
CA LYS A 410 6.98 19.83 -7.87
C LYS A 410 6.76 19.64 -6.36
N ASP A 411 7.75 19.14 -5.62
CA ASP A 411 7.66 18.85 -4.18
C ASP A 411 6.55 17.86 -3.79
N VAL A 412 6.19 16.90 -4.65
CA VAL A 412 5.21 15.83 -4.36
C VAL A 412 5.91 14.54 -3.93
#